data_AF-A0A535DME3-F1
#
_entry.id   AF-A0A535DME3-F1
#
_cell.length_a   1.000
_cell.length_b   1.000
_cell.length_c   1.000
_cell.angle_alpha   90.00
_cell.angle_beta   90.00
_cell.angle_gamma   90.00
#
_symmetry.space_group_name_H-M   'P 1'
#
loop_
_entity.id
_entity.type
_entity.pdbx_description
1 polymer ?
#
loop_
_entity_poly.entity_id
_entity_poly.type
_entity_poly.pdbx_seq_one_letter_code
_entity_poly.pdbx_strand_id
1 'polypeptide(L)'
;MDFQFIKFIHVLLAIVAVGFNASYGIWLARSSTATQATQSHVLRTIKFLDDRFANPAYGLLLITGLLMAFSAGIPFSRLWLAAAIGLWLVLVFVGLGIYTPTLRDQIRVLESEGPGSEE
;
A
#
# COMPACT_ATOMS: atom_id res chain seq x y z
N MET A 1 6.20 2.44 -27.24
CA MET A 1 6.58 1.46 -26.20
C MET A 1 5.68 0.25 -26.39
N ASP A 2 6.23 -0.97 -26.37
CA ASP A 2 5.46 -2.19 -26.65
C ASP A 2 4.39 -2.45 -25.56
N PHE A 3 3.16 -2.73 -25.97
CA PHE A 3 2.04 -3.00 -25.06
C PHE A 3 2.31 -4.18 -24.12
N GLN A 4 2.96 -5.23 -24.63
CA GLN A 4 3.28 -6.40 -23.80
C GLN A 4 4.27 -6.05 -22.69
N PHE A 5 5.26 -5.20 -22.97
CA PHE A 5 6.20 -4.71 -21.98
C PHE A 5 5.50 -3.87 -20.89
N ILE A 6 4.61 -2.94 -21.28
CA ILE A 6 3.84 -2.15 -20.30
C ILE A 6 2.96 -3.07 -19.44
N LYS A 7 2.29 -4.05 -20.05
CA LYS A 7 1.48 -5.02 -19.32
C LYS A 7 2.31 -5.84 -18.34
N PHE A 8 3.50 -6.29 -18.74
CA PHE A 8 4.42 -6.99 -17.85
C PHE A 8 4.75 -6.14 -16.61
N ILE A 9 5.15 -4.88 -16.82
CA ILE A 9 5.44 -3.95 -15.71
C ILE A 9 4.20 -3.71 -14.86
N HIS A 10 3.03 -3.53 -15.47
CA HIS A 10 1.77 -3.32 -14.74
C HIS A 10 1.44 -4.50 -13.83
N VAL A 11 1.54 -5.74 -14.33
CA VAL A 11 1.28 -6.95 -13.53
C VAL A 11 2.31 -7.10 -12.42
N LEU A 12 3.59 -6.82 -12.69
CA LEU A 12 4.63 -6.85 -11.67
C LEU A 12 4.35 -5.85 -10.54
N LEU A 13 3.96 -4.62 -10.88
CA LEU A 13 3.59 -3.59 -9.90
C LEU A 13 2.37 -4.02 -9.08
N ALA A 14 1.38 -4.65 -9.70
CA ALA A 14 0.21 -5.17 -9.00
C ALA A 14 0.60 -6.26 -7.98
N ILE A 15 1.49 -7.19 -8.36
CA ILE A 15 2.01 -8.22 -7.46
C ILE A 15 2.76 -7.59 -6.29
N VAL A 16 3.62 -6.60 -6.53
CA VAL A 16 4.35 -5.90 -5.48
C VAL A 16 3.39 -5.21 -4.52
N ALA A 17 2.49 -4.38 -5.03
CA ALA A 17 1.56 -3.60 -4.22
C ALA A 17 0.63 -4.49 -3.38
N VAL A 18 0.01 -5.50 -4.00
CA VAL A 18 -0.92 -6.40 -3.30
C VAL A 18 -0.19 -7.39 -2.41
N GLY A 19 0.97 -7.90 -2.84
CA GLY A 19 1.74 -8.90 -2.09
C GLY A 19 2.27 -8.35 -0.77
N PHE A 20 2.81 -7.13 -0.76
CA PHE A 20 3.22 -6.46 0.48
C PHE A 20 2.02 -6.28 1.42
N ASN A 21 0.94 -5.67 0.94
CA ASN A 21 -0.25 -5.41 1.77
C ASN A 21 -0.91 -6.68 2.32
N ALA A 22 -1.00 -7.73 1.52
CA ALA A 22 -1.54 -9.02 1.98
C ALA A 22 -0.67 -9.64 3.09
N SER A 23 0.65 -9.39 3.08
CA SER A 23 1.57 -9.95 4.09
C SER A 23 1.51 -9.23 5.44
N TYR A 24 1.16 -7.93 5.48
CA TYR A 24 1.23 -7.12 6.70
C TYR A 24 0.28 -7.62 7.80
N GLY A 25 -0.92 -8.10 7.44
CA GLY A 25 -1.84 -8.69 8.40
C GLY A 25 -1.23 -9.88 9.14
N ILE A 26 -0.44 -10.70 8.43
CA ILE A 26 0.29 -11.82 9.04
C ILE A 26 1.36 -11.29 10.01
N TRP A 27 2.11 -10.26 9.62
CA TRP A 27 3.18 -9.69 10.43
C TRP A 27 2.63 -9.05 11.72
N LEU A 28 1.53 -8.31 11.61
CA LEU A 28 0.81 -7.75 12.77
C LEU A 28 0.29 -8.87 13.67
N ALA A 29 -0.41 -9.87 13.11
CA ALA A 29 -0.97 -10.97 13.90
C ALA A 29 0.13 -11.73 14.66
N ARG A 30 1.25 -12.03 13.98
CA ARG A 30 2.38 -12.76 14.55
C ARG A 30 3.17 -11.96 15.61
N SER A 31 3.13 -10.64 15.55
CA SER A 31 3.83 -9.76 16.50
C SER A 31 2.95 -9.24 17.64
N SER A 32 1.63 -9.44 17.57
CA SER A 32 0.66 -8.91 18.54
C SER A 32 0.91 -9.29 20.00
N THR A 33 1.51 -10.46 20.26
CA THR A 33 1.85 -10.94 21.61
C THR A 33 3.34 -10.80 21.93
N ALA A 34 4.13 -10.20 21.04
CA ALA A 34 5.55 -9.99 21.24
C ALA A 34 5.80 -8.76 22.13
N THR A 35 7.06 -8.54 22.51
CA THR A 35 7.46 -7.35 23.27
C THR A 35 7.14 -6.07 22.50
N GLN A 36 6.89 -4.97 23.21
CA GLN A 36 6.64 -3.65 22.64
C GLN A 36 7.72 -3.22 21.64
N ALA A 37 8.99 -3.52 21.93
CA ALA A 37 10.12 -3.26 21.03
C ALA A 37 9.98 -4.01 19.69
N THR A 38 9.57 -5.27 19.72
CA THR A 38 9.31 -6.05 18.49
C THR A 38 8.10 -5.51 17.74
N GLN A 39 7.03 -5.16 18.43
CA GLN A 39 5.83 -4.57 17.79
C GLN A 39 6.16 -3.25 17.08
N SER A 40 6.88 -2.34 17.74
CA SER A 40 7.35 -1.08 17.13
C SER A 40 8.26 -1.35 15.93
N HIS A 41 9.20 -2.29 16.02
CA HIS A 41 10.06 -2.66 14.90
C HIS A 41 9.26 -3.18 13.69
N VAL A 42 8.24 -4.02 13.91
CA VAL A 42 7.37 -4.53 12.85
C VAL A 42 6.58 -3.40 12.19
N LEU A 43 5.95 -2.51 12.96
CA LEU A 43 5.20 -1.39 12.41
C LEU A 43 6.08 -0.43 11.60
N ARG A 44 7.28 -0.11 12.10
CA ARG A 44 8.26 0.72 11.38
C ARG A 44 8.72 0.05 10.08
N THR A 45 8.88 -1.28 10.10
CA THR A 45 9.26 -2.04 8.90
C THR A 45 8.13 -2.02 7.86
N ILE A 46 6.88 -2.22 8.29
CA ILE A 46 5.71 -2.12 7.42
C ILE A 46 5.63 -0.73 6.80
N LYS A 47 5.77 0.32 7.60
CA LYS A 47 5.80 1.69 7.11
C LYS A 47 6.89 1.91 6.07
N PHE A 48 8.10 1.40 6.30
CA PHE A 48 9.20 1.49 5.35
C PHE A 48 8.88 0.78 4.03
N LEU A 49 8.30 -0.44 4.10
CA LEU A 49 7.91 -1.20 2.92
C LEU A 49 6.79 -0.49 2.14
N ASP A 50 5.82 0.09 2.84
CA ASP A 50 4.74 0.88 2.24
C ASP A 50 5.29 2.11 1.52
N ASP A 51 6.07 2.93 2.21
CA ASP A 51 6.62 4.18 1.68
C ASP A 51 7.54 3.94 0.48
N ARG A 52 8.31 2.84 0.49
CA ARG A 52 9.38 2.61 -0.49
C ARG A 52 8.98 1.70 -1.64
N PHE A 53 8.00 0.82 -1.46
CA PHE A 53 7.63 -0.18 -2.46
C PHE A 53 6.15 -0.17 -2.79
N ALA A 54 5.26 -0.39 -1.81
CA ALA A 54 3.83 -0.57 -2.11
C ALA A 54 3.17 0.71 -2.64
N ASN A 55 3.38 1.85 -1.98
CA ASN A 55 2.80 3.13 -2.40
C ASN A 55 3.33 3.61 -3.76
N PRO A 56 4.65 3.58 -4.03
CA PRO A 56 5.16 3.84 -5.37
C PRO A 56 4.60 2.88 -6.41
N ALA A 57 4.43 1.60 -6.07
CA ALA A 57 3.85 0.62 -6.98
C ALA A 57 2.39 0.95 -7.33
N TYR A 58 1.56 1.37 -6.38
CA TYR A 58 0.19 1.84 -6.67
C TYR A 58 0.14 3.06 -7.59
N GLY A 59 1.05 4.02 -7.40
CA GLY A 59 1.15 5.19 -8.28
C GLY A 59 1.53 4.80 -9.71
N LEU A 60 2.56 3.97 -9.86
CA LEU A 60 3.00 3.47 -11.17
C LEU A 60 1.97 2.52 -11.80
N LEU A 61 1.22 1.77 -11.00
CA LEU A 61 0.15 0.89 -11.46
C LEU A 61 -0.94 1.68 -12.18
N LEU A 62 -1.35 2.83 -11.64
CA LEU A 62 -2.29 3.73 -12.32
C LEU A 62 -1.71 4.21 -13.65
N ILE A 63 -0.49 4.74 -13.63
CA ILE A 63 0.15 5.30 -14.83
C ILE A 63 0.22 4.24 -15.94
N THR A 64 0.72 3.05 -15.63
CA THR A 64 0.82 1.95 -16.59
C THR A 64 -0.54 1.45 -17.07
N GLY A 65 -1.56 1.42 -16.20
CA GLY A 65 -2.93 1.05 -16.57
C GLY A 65 -3.56 2.05 -17.56
N LEU A 66 -3.39 3.36 -17.30
CA LEU A 66 -3.87 4.42 -18.18
C LEU A 66 -3.15 4.39 -19.54
N LEU A 67 -1.83 4.16 -19.55
CA LEU A 67 -1.06 4.00 -20.79
C LEU A 67 -1.54 2.80 -21.62
N MET A 68 -1.85 1.66 -20.99
CA MET A 68 -2.43 0.51 -21.69
C MET A 68 -3.81 0.82 -22.27
N ALA A 69 -4.70 1.45 -21.50
CA ALA A 69 -6.04 1.82 -21.97
C ALA A 69 -5.97 2.77 -23.16
N PHE A 70 -5.09 3.79 -23.09
CA PHE A 70 -4.84 4.72 -24.18
C PHE A 70 -4.27 4.02 -25.42
N SER A 71 -3.23 3.18 -25.24
CA SER A 71 -2.61 2.44 -26.35
C SER A 71 -3.55 1.44 -27.02
N ALA A 72 -4.52 0.89 -26.27
CA ALA A 72 -5.51 -0.04 -26.79
C ALA A 72 -6.77 0.66 -27.35
N GLY A 73 -6.85 1.99 -27.26
CA GLY A 73 -8.02 2.76 -27.68
C GLY A 73 -9.29 2.46 -26.87
N ILE A 74 -9.14 1.99 -25.63
CA ILE A 74 -10.26 1.63 -24.76
C ILE A 74 -10.82 2.90 -24.12
N PRO A 75 -12.11 3.22 -24.31
CA PRO A 75 -12.71 4.40 -23.67
C PRO A 75 -12.72 4.25 -22.14
N PHE A 76 -12.30 5.29 -21.42
CA PHE A 76 -12.33 5.31 -19.94
C PHE A 76 -13.74 5.20 -19.35
N SER A 77 -14.79 5.49 -20.14
CA SER A 77 -16.20 5.33 -19.75
C SER A 77 -16.67 3.87 -19.71
N ARG A 78 -15.86 2.91 -20.19
CA ARG A 78 -16.19 1.48 -20.05
C ARG A 78 -16.28 1.15 -18.56
N LEU A 79 -17.42 0.59 -18.15
CA LEU A 79 -17.77 0.39 -16.74
C LEU A 79 -16.65 -0.24 -15.92
N TRP A 80 -16.02 -1.31 -16.41
CA TRP A 80 -14.95 -2.01 -15.69
C TRP A 80 -13.69 -1.15 -15.49
N LEU A 81 -13.36 -0.28 -16.46
CA LEU A 81 -12.21 0.61 -16.39
C LEU A 81 -12.51 1.83 -15.51
N ALA A 82 -13.68 2.43 -15.67
CA ALA A 82 -14.17 3.51 -14.81
C ALA A 82 -14.24 3.05 -13.34
N ALA A 83 -14.79 1.86 -13.09
CA ALA A 83 -14.85 1.27 -11.75
C ALA A 83 -13.46 0.99 -11.18
N ALA A 84 -12.52 0.46 -11.98
CA ALA A 84 -11.15 0.23 -11.54
C ALA A 84 -10.44 1.53 -11.13
N ILE A 85 -10.59 2.60 -11.92
CA ILE A 85 -10.06 3.92 -11.59
C ILE A 85 -10.73 4.48 -10.33
N GLY A 86 -12.05 4.35 -10.22
CA GLY A 86 -12.80 4.77 -9.03
C GLY A 86 -12.34 4.05 -7.76
N LEU A 87 -12.17 2.72 -7.82
CA LEU A 87 -11.62 1.92 -6.72
C LEU A 87 -10.20 2.34 -6.37
N TRP A 88 -9.37 2.65 -7.36
CA TRP A 88 -8.02 3.17 -7.12
C TRP A 88 -8.05 4.52 -6.40
N LEU A 89 -8.96 5.43 -6.76
CA LEU A 89 -9.13 6.71 -6.07
C LEU A 89 -9.57 6.53 -4.62
N VAL A 90 -10.52 5.63 -4.36
CA VAL A 90 -10.94 5.27 -3.01
C VAL A 90 -9.76 4.71 -2.20
N LEU A 91 -8.99 3.81 -2.80
CA LEU A 91 -7.80 3.25 -2.16
C LEU A 91 -6.79 4.33 -1.78
N VAL A 92 -6.48 5.26 -2.68
CA VAL A 92 -5.53 6.36 -2.40
C VAL A 92 -6.07 7.29 -1.32
N PHE A 93 -7.36 7.61 -1.37
CA PHE A 93 -8.00 8.44 -0.35
C PHE A 93 -7.92 7.80 1.04
N VAL A 94 -8.25 6.51 1.15
CA VAL A 94 -8.13 5.76 2.41
C VAL A 94 -6.67 5.62 2.84
N GLY A 95 -5.75 5.33 1.91
CA GLY A 95 -4.33 5.14 2.17
C GLY A 95 -3.64 6.38 2.71
N LEU A 96 -3.84 7.53 2.05
CA LEU A 96 -3.23 8.81 2.44
C LEU A 96 -3.98 9.49 3.60
N GLY A 97 -5.32 9.43 3.59
CA GLY A 97 -6.16 10.15 4.55
C GLY A 97 -6.36 9.43 5.89
N ILE A 98 -6.31 8.11 5.91
CA ILE A 98 -6.64 7.31 7.10
C ILE A 98 -5.46 6.45 7.52
N TYR A 99 -4.97 5.60 6.62
CA TYR A 99 -3.99 4.57 6.97
C TYR A 99 -2.63 5.15 7.37
N THR A 100 -2.07 6.04 6.56
CA THR A 100 -0.75 6.63 6.84
C THR A 100 -0.71 7.44 8.15
N PRO A 101 -1.70 8.30 8.47
CA PRO A 101 -1.79 8.95 9.77
C PRO A 101 -1.94 7.94 10.92
N THR A 102 -2.86 6.98 10.78
CA THR A 102 -3.14 5.99 11.81
C THR A 102 -1.90 5.16 12.15
N LEU A 103 -1.15 4.71 11.14
CA LEU A 103 0.08 3.92 11.34
C LEU A 103 1.15 4.75 12.07
N ARG A 104 1.28 6.04 11.77
CA ARG A 104 2.21 6.93 12.47
C ARG A 104 1.79 7.14 13.93
N ASP A 105 0.50 7.27 14.18
CA ASP A 105 -0.02 7.44 15.54
C ASP A 105 0.12 6.16 16.36
N GLN A 106 -0.13 4.98 15.77
CA GLN A 106 0.13 3.68 16.42
C GLN A 106 1.60 3.54 16.85
N ILE A 107 2.54 3.88 15.95
CA ILE A 107 3.97 3.85 16.27
C ILE A 107 4.27 4.83 17.41
N ARG A 108 3.71 6.04 17.39
CA ARG A 108 3.91 7.04 18.45
C ARG A 108 3.38 6.57 19.81
N VAL A 109 2.15 6.06 19.86
CA VAL A 109 1.51 5.59 21.11
C VAL A 109 2.31 4.44 21.71
N LEU A 110 2.69 3.47 20.88
CA LEU A 110 3.54 2.34 21.31
C LEU A 110 4.92 2.78 21.80
N GLU A 111 5.42 3.94 21.40
CA GLU A 111 6.71 4.45 21.88
C GLU A 111 6.56 5.34 23.12
N SER A 112 5.45 6.06 23.26
CA SER A 112 5.17 6.87 24.46
C SER A 112 4.82 6.04 25.69
N GLU A 113 4.35 4.81 25.51
CA GLU A 113 4.06 3.87 26.61
C GLU A 113 5.29 3.02 27.02
N GLY A 114 6.50 3.33 26.53
CA GLY A 114 7.76 2.69 26.93
C GLY A 114 8.33 3.24 28.26
N PRO A 115 9.34 2.57 28.86
CA PRO A 115 9.48 2.27 30.30
C PRO A 115 9.54 3.49 31.23
N GLY A 116 8.39 4.10 31.49
CA GLY A 116 8.24 5.17 32.48
C GLY A 116 6.78 5.55 32.78
N SER A 117 5.80 4.73 32.42
CA SER A 117 4.38 5.10 32.55
C SER A 117 3.70 4.62 33.84
N GLU A 118 4.35 3.88 34.74
CA GLU A 118 3.85 3.66 36.11
C GLU A 118 5.03 3.53 37.11
N GLU A 119 5.25 4.56 37.92
CA GLU A 119 5.57 4.42 39.35
C GLU A 119 4.26 4.46 40.14
#